data_AF-A0AAN8G899-F1
#
_entry.id   AF-A0AAN8G899-F1
#
_cell.length_a   1.000
_cell.length_b   1.000
_cell.length_c   1.000
_cell.angle_alpha   90.00
_cell.angle_beta   90.00
_cell.angle_gamma   90.00
#
_symmetry.space_group_name_H-M   'P 1'
#
loop_
_entity.id
_entity.type
_entity.pdbx_description
1 polymer ?
#
loop_
_entity_poly.entity_id
_entity_poly.type
_entity_poly.pdbx_seq_one_letter_code
_entity_poly.pdbx_strand_id
1 'polypeptide(L)'
;MRCVLLFLVLSTFVFCDDVKIHKVLEDITGWSEADAKIMDSVADATADNKTGEADKQKYEMQLVAKHNDLWEKTLKFREKATKVGKENKAALSFIVDSVMKYAHATRHGGMKEDEASKKVIEDWDKLAKDVKAYLMKNFPALQNISHFAKTSK
;
A
#
# COMPACT_ATOMS: atom_id res chain seq x y z
N MET A 1 15.02 -27.42 -45.28
CA MET A 1 14.76 -25.97 -45.38
C MET A 1 13.48 -25.69 -44.58
N ARG A 2 13.60 -25.01 -43.43
CA ARG A 2 13.14 -23.62 -43.17
C ARG A 2 11.62 -23.46 -43.28
N CYS A 3 10.93 -23.33 -42.13
CA CYS A 3 10.19 -22.14 -41.64
C CYS A 3 8.99 -21.76 -42.52
N VAL A 4 7.76 -21.59 -42.02
CA VAL A 4 7.28 -20.50 -41.15
C VAL A 4 5.90 -20.96 -40.59
N LEU A 5 5.75 -21.14 -39.28
CA LEU A 5 5.22 -20.13 -38.33
C LEU A 5 3.76 -19.73 -38.61
N LEU A 6 2.82 -20.43 -37.98
CA LEU A 6 1.54 -19.86 -37.56
C LEU A 6 1.18 -20.49 -36.21
N PHE A 7 1.95 -20.07 -35.21
CA PHE A 7 1.56 -20.10 -33.80
C PHE A 7 0.33 -19.17 -33.66
N LEU A 8 -0.87 -19.74 -33.84
CA LEU A 8 -2.06 -19.15 -33.25
C LEU A 8 -2.02 -19.52 -31.76
N VAL A 9 -1.42 -18.60 -31.00
CA VAL A 9 -1.38 -18.59 -29.53
C VAL A 9 -2.81 -18.46 -29.01
N LEU A 10 -3.50 -19.60 -28.96
CA LEU A 10 -4.62 -19.85 -28.07
C LEU A 10 -4.03 -20.31 -26.74
N SER A 11 -3.53 -19.36 -25.96
CA SER A 11 -3.32 -19.56 -24.53
C SER A 11 -3.75 -18.29 -23.82
N THR A 12 -5.05 -18.25 -23.52
CA THR A 12 -5.59 -17.68 -22.29
C THR A 12 -4.86 -16.44 -21.80
N PHE A 13 -5.34 -15.27 -22.25
CA PHE A 13 -5.41 -14.10 -21.38
C PHE A 13 -6.29 -14.49 -20.18
N VAL A 14 -5.72 -15.22 -19.23
CA VAL A 14 -6.20 -15.21 -17.86
C VAL A 14 -5.81 -13.82 -17.40
N PHE A 15 -6.76 -12.89 -17.40
CA PHE A 15 -6.70 -11.74 -16.52
C PHE A 15 -6.62 -12.32 -15.09
N CYS A 16 -5.39 -12.63 -14.66
CA CYS A 16 -5.09 -12.84 -13.26
C CYS A 16 -5.41 -11.52 -12.57
N ASP A 17 -6.16 -11.57 -11.47
CA ASP A 17 -6.48 -10.40 -10.66
C ASP A 17 -5.21 -9.60 -10.37
N ASP A 18 -4.98 -8.47 -11.06
CA ASP A 18 -3.80 -7.66 -10.82
C ASP A 18 -3.77 -7.26 -9.34
N VAL A 19 -2.62 -7.42 -8.66
CA VAL A 19 -2.43 -6.79 -7.34
C VAL A 19 -2.64 -5.30 -7.55
N LYS A 20 -3.74 -4.77 -7.01
CA LYS A 20 -3.99 -3.33 -6.98
C LYS A 20 -3.46 -2.80 -5.67
N ILE A 21 -2.43 -1.96 -5.72
CA ILE A 21 -1.78 -1.47 -4.51
C ILE A 21 -2.73 -0.65 -3.64
N HIS A 22 -3.68 0.04 -4.27
CA HIS A 22 -4.76 0.73 -3.57
C HIS A 22 -5.66 -0.23 -2.79
N LYS A 23 -5.90 -1.43 -3.31
CA LYS A 23 -6.69 -2.44 -2.60
C LYS A 23 -5.92 -3.01 -1.41
N VAL A 24 -4.63 -3.27 -1.58
CA VAL A 24 -3.74 -3.69 -0.49
C VAL A 24 -3.69 -2.62 0.60
N LEU A 25 -3.57 -1.35 0.24
CA LEU A 25 -3.60 -0.24 1.19
C LEU A 25 -4.92 -0.20 1.96
N GLU A 26 -6.05 -0.24 1.24
CA GLU A 26 -7.38 -0.25 1.84
C GLU A 26 -7.56 -1.38 2.85
N ASP A 27 -7.14 -2.60 2.52
CA ASP A 27 -7.31 -3.74 3.41
C ASP A 27 -6.36 -3.67 4.64
N ILE A 28 -5.26 -2.93 4.57
CA ILE A 28 -4.31 -2.73 5.68
C ILE A 28 -4.77 -1.60 6.61
N THR A 29 -5.22 -0.49 6.04
CA THR A 29 -5.49 0.76 6.77
C THR A 29 -6.98 1.00 7.02
N GLY A 30 -7.85 0.37 6.24
CA GLY A 30 -9.29 0.66 6.18
C GLY A 30 -9.64 1.94 5.40
N TRP A 31 -8.66 2.54 4.71
CA TRP A 31 -8.85 3.76 3.94
C TRP A 31 -9.21 3.42 2.50
N SER A 32 -10.39 3.85 2.07
CA SER A 32 -10.73 3.84 0.65
C SER A 32 -9.83 4.80 -0.15
N GLU A 33 -9.85 4.71 -1.47
CA GLU A 33 -9.13 5.68 -2.33
C GLU A 33 -9.62 7.12 -2.07
N ALA A 34 -10.91 7.30 -1.79
CA ALA A 34 -11.48 8.60 -1.43
C ALA A 34 -10.96 9.11 -0.07
N ASP A 35 -10.90 8.23 0.92
CA ASP A 35 -10.31 8.55 2.24
C ASP A 35 -8.85 8.99 2.09
N ALA A 36 -8.07 8.26 1.28
CA ALA A 36 -6.67 8.58 1.00
C ALA A 36 -6.51 9.95 0.34
N LYS A 37 -7.35 10.29 -0.65
CA LYS A 37 -7.37 11.62 -1.28
C LYS A 37 -7.72 12.74 -0.30
N ILE A 38 -8.65 12.50 0.62
CA ILE A 38 -8.99 13.46 1.68
C ILE A 38 -7.77 13.69 2.58
N MET A 39 -7.09 12.63 3.01
CA MET A 39 -5.88 12.76 3.83
C MET A 39 -4.78 13.53 3.11
N ASP A 40 -4.54 13.23 1.83
CA ASP A 40 -3.55 13.95 1.02
C ASP A 40 -3.94 15.45 0.91
N SER A 41 -5.22 15.75 0.63
CA SER A 41 -5.71 17.13 0.53
C SER A 41 -5.61 17.91 1.85
N VAL A 42 -5.89 17.29 2.99
CA VAL A 42 -5.75 17.93 4.31
C VAL A 42 -4.26 18.16 4.63
N ALA A 43 -3.39 17.21 4.28
CA ALA A 43 -1.94 17.37 4.43
C ALA A 43 -1.42 18.57 3.62
N ASP A 44 -1.80 18.66 2.33
CA ASP A 44 -1.40 19.77 1.45
C ASP A 44 -1.93 21.13 1.97
N ALA A 45 -3.15 21.16 2.51
CA ALA A 45 -3.76 22.38 3.04
C ALA A 45 -3.18 22.81 4.40
N THR A 46 -2.49 21.91 5.11
CA THR A 46 -1.96 22.17 6.45
C THR A 46 -0.44 22.30 6.49
N ALA A 47 0.26 21.92 5.42
CA ALA A 47 1.68 22.14 5.25
C ALA A 47 1.98 23.64 5.09
N ASP A 48 2.53 24.28 6.12
CA ASP A 48 2.86 25.71 6.08
C ASP A 48 4.37 26.02 6.16
N ASN A 49 5.22 24.98 6.05
CA ASN A 49 6.68 25.05 6.06
C ASN A 49 7.28 25.68 7.34
N LYS A 50 6.51 25.82 8.44
CA LYS A 50 7.02 26.47 9.66
C LYS A 50 7.64 25.47 10.63
N THR A 51 6.89 24.45 11.04
CA THR A 51 7.37 23.38 11.93
C THR A 51 6.47 22.15 11.78
N GLY A 52 7.05 20.94 11.70
CA GLY A 52 6.28 19.71 11.52
C GLY A 52 5.26 19.40 12.62
N GLU A 53 5.47 19.88 13.86
CA GLU A 53 4.49 19.69 14.95
C GLU A 53 3.26 20.61 14.79
N ALA A 54 3.45 21.85 14.33
CA ALA A 54 2.32 22.75 14.05
C ALA A 54 1.50 22.27 12.84
N ASP A 55 2.17 21.80 11.78
CA ASP A 55 1.51 21.20 10.62
C ASP A 55 0.70 19.96 11.04
N LYS A 56 1.27 19.11 11.90
CA LYS A 56 0.59 17.94 12.44
C LYS A 56 -0.64 18.32 13.27
N GLN A 57 -0.55 19.28 14.18
CA GLN A 57 -1.69 19.71 14.97
C GLN A 57 -2.81 20.27 14.10
N LYS A 58 -2.46 21.07 13.07
CA LYS A 58 -3.43 21.59 12.09
C LYS A 58 -4.08 20.47 11.27
N TYR A 59 -3.28 19.51 10.82
CA TYR A 59 -3.77 18.32 10.11
C TYR A 59 -4.80 17.57 10.95
N GLU A 60 -4.47 17.26 12.20
CA GLU A 60 -5.35 16.53 13.11
C GLU A 60 -6.64 17.33 13.39
N MET A 61 -6.53 18.64 13.66
CA MET A 61 -7.69 19.51 13.86
C MET A 61 -8.61 19.55 12.63
N GLN A 62 -8.06 19.71 11.42
CA GLN A 62 -8.86 19.77 10.19
C GLN A 62 -9.51 18.43 9.85
N LEU A 63 -8.80 17.32 10.06
CA LEU A 63 -9.32 15.99 9.78
C LEU A 63 -10.43 15.62 10.77
N VAL A 64 -10.28 15.92 12.07
CA VAL A 64 -11.34 15.74 13.08
C VAL A 64 -12.56 16.59 12.76
N ALA A 65 -12.37 17.87 12.40
CA ALA A 65 -13.47 18.80 12.19
C ALA A 65 -14.35 18.45 10.98
N LYS A 66 -13.76 17.90 9.91
CA LYS A 66 -14.46 17.65 8.64
C LYS A 66 -14.70 16.17 8.33
N HIS A 67 -13.91 15.27 8.91
CA HIS A 67 -13.86 13.86 8.57
C HIS A 67 -13.62 12.98 9.83
N ASN A 68 -14.45 13.15 10.87
CA ASN A 68 -14.28 12.44 12.14
C ASN A 68 -14.21 10.91 12.00
N ASP A 69 -15.02 10.31 11.12
CA ASP A 69 -14.98 8.86 10.87
C ASP A 69 -13.62 8.41 10.30
N LEU A 70 -13.04 9.22 9.41
CA LEU A 70 -11.70 8.97 8.85
C LEU A 70 -10.60 9.17 9.89
N TRP A 71 -10.79 10.11 10.80
CA TRP A 71 -9.91 10.27 11.95
C TRP A 71 -9.90 9.03 12.85
N GLU A 72 -11.07 8.45 13.16
CA GLU A 72 -11.16 7.22 13.95
C GLU A 72 -10.47 6.03 13.27
N LYS A 73 -10.65 5.87 11.95
CA LYS A 73 -9.91 4.86 11.16
C LYS A 73 -8.40 5.08 11.28
N THR A 74 -7.95 6.33 11.17
CA THR A 74 -6.55 6.70 11.28
C THR A 74 -5.98 6.37 12.66
N LEU A 75 -6.72 6.61 13.74
CA LEU A 75 -6.31 6.24 15.10
C LEU A 75 -6.16 4.73 15.26
N LYS A 76 -7.15 3.95 14.80
CA LYS A 76 -7.10 2.48 14.84
C LYS A 76 -5.89 1.95 14.07
N PHE A 77 -5.60 2.51 12.90
CA PHE A 77 -4.41 2.15 12.14
C PHE A 77 -3.11 2.55 12.86
N ARG A 78 -3.03 3.76 13.45
CA ARG A 78 -1.85 4.22 14.22
C ARG A 78 -1.56 3.31 15.43
N GLU A 79 -2.58 2.86 16.14
CA GLU A 79 -2.44 1.90 17.24
C GLU A 79 -1.88 0.56 16.74
N LYS A 80 -2.44 0.05 15.64
CA LYS A 80 -1.97 -1.19 15.00
C LYS A 80 -0.53 -1.06 14.50
N ALA A 81 -0.20 0.04 13.83
CA ALA A 81 1.15 0.32 13.34
C ALA A 81 2.16 0.47 14.48
N THR A 82 1.77 1.09 15.60
CA THR A 82 2.61 1.20 16.79
C THR A 82 2.91 -0.18 17.40
N LYS A 83 1.89 -1.04 17.49
CA LYS A 83 2.06 -2.42 17.96
C LYS A 83 3.00 -3.20 17.05
N VAL A 84 2.76 -3.15 15.73
CA VAL A 84 3.62 -3.80 14.72
C VAL A 84 5.06 -3.28 14.79
N GLY A 85 5.27 -1.97 14.93
CA GLY A 85 6.61 -1.39 15.05
C GLY A 85 7.38 -1.84 16.29
N LYS A 86 6.68 -2.08 17.41
CA LYS A 86 7.28 -2.62 18.63
C LYS A 86 7.63 -4.10 18.50
N GLU A 87 6.78 -4.88 17.83
CA GLU A 87 6.95 -6.32 17.69
C GLU A 87 7.91 -6.71 16.55
N ASN A 88 7.84 -5.99 15.42
CA ASN A 88 8.59 -6.28 14.21
C ASN A 88 8.80 -5.01 13.36
N LYS A 89 9.97 -4.37 13.52
CA LYS A 89 10.33 -3.15 12.77
C LYS A 89 10.37 -3.36 11.26
N ALA A 90 10.82 -4.52 10.79
CA ALA A 90 10.89 -4.82 9.36
C ALA A 90 9.49 -4.93 8.73
N ALA A 91 8.53 -5.49 9.47
CA ALA A 91 7.13 -5.53 9.06
C ALA A 91 6.53 -4.12 8.95
N LEU A 92 6.80 -3.24 9.92
CA LEU A 92 6.35 -1.85 9.85
C LEU A 92 6.97 -1.12 8.66
N SER A 93 8.28 -1.28 8.44
CA SER A 93 8.98 -0.66 7.31
C SER A 93 8.40 -1.10 5.98
N PHE A 94 8.10 -2.39 5.77
CA PHE A 94 7.43 -2.84 4.54
C PHE A 94 6.06 -2.16 4.32
N ILE A 95 5.24 -2.03 5.36
CA ILE A 95 3.93 -1.39 5.23
C ILE A 95 4.07 0.09 4.85
N VAL A 96 4.95 0.82 5.52
CA VAL A 96 5.10 2.26 5.32
C VAL A 96 5.88 2.57 4.04
N ASP A 97 7.06 1.96 3.89
CA ASP A 97 8.03 2.31 2.86
C ASP A 97 7.73 1.68 1.50
N SER A 98 6.99 0.57 1.47
CA SER A 98 6.57 -0.07 0.22
C SER A 98 5.09 0.19 -0.04
N VAL A 99 4.18 -0.31 0.81
CA VAL A 99 2.74 -0.25 0.49
C VAL A 99 2.22 1.19 0.49
N MET A 100 2.39 1.92 1.61
CA MET A 100 1.85 3.28 1.74
C MET A 100 2.53 4.25 0.77
N LYS A 101 3.86 4.19 0.68
CA LYS A 101 4.65 5.07 -0.21
C LYS A 101 4.29 4.89 -1.68
N TYR A 102 4.23 3.66 -2.18
CA TYR A 102 3.94 3.44 -3.59
C TYR A 102 2.46 3.72 -3.91
N ALA A 103 1.53 3.39 -3.00
CA ALA A 103 0.14 3.77 -3.17
C ALA A 103 -0.07 5.29 -3.14
N HIS A 104 0.74 6.04 -2.38
CA HIS A 104 0.74 7.49 -2.46
C HIS A 104 1.31 7.97 -3.81
N ALA A 105 2.45 7.43 -4.24
CA ALA A 105 3.06 7.79 -5.53
C ALA A 105 2.10 7.58 -6.73
N THR A 106 1.28 6.52 -6.71
CA THR A 106 0.30 6.28 -7.78
C THR A 106 -0.84 7.30 -7.77
N ARG A 107 -1.34 7.71 -6.59
CA ARG A 107 -2.39 8.76 -6.50
C ARG A 107 -1.93 10.11 -7.01
N HIS A 108 -0.65 10.44 -6.82
CA HIS A 108 -0.07 11.71 -7.26
C HIS A 108 0.55 11.64 -8.66
N GLY A 109 0.34 10.55 -9.41
CA GLY A 109 0.88 10.38 -10.76
C GLY A 109 2.39 10.24 -10.84
N GLY A 110 3.08 10.06 -9.71
CA GLY A 110 4.52 9.83 -9.64
C GLY A 110 4.94 8.39 -9.97
N MET A 111 3.97 7.48 -10.07
CA MET A 111 4.18 6.07 -10.43
C MET A 111 2.93 5.50 -11.09
N LYS A 112 3.09 4.57 -12.05
CA LYS A 112 1.95 3.80 -12.57
C LYS A 112 1.60 2.66 -11.61
N GLU A 113 0.33 2.27 -11.58
CA GLU A 113 -0.17 1.19 -10.69
C GLU A 113 0.60 -0.13 -10.90
N ASP A 114 0.88 -0.50 -12.15
CA ASP A 114 1.60 -1.74 -12.46
C ASP A 114 3.06 -1.70 -11.99
N GLU A 115 3.71 -0.55 -12.07
CA GLU A 115 5.06 -0.33 -11.54
C GLU A 115 5.06 -0.40 -10.01
N ALA A 116 4.08 0.22 -9.35
CA ALA A 116 3.93 0.19 -7.91
C ALA A 116 3.74 -1.24 -7.39
N SER A 117 2.85 -2.01 -8.03
CA SER A 117 2.60 -3.40 -7.66
C SER A 117 3.84 -4.28 -7.83
N LYS A 118 4.62 -4.08 -8.90
CA LYS A 118 5.91 -4.77 -9.09
C LYS A 118 6.90 -4.45 -7.96
N LYS A 119 7.05 -3.17 -7.60
CA LYS A 119 7.97 -2.79 -6.50
C LYS A 119 7.54 -3.36 -5.14
N VAL A 120 6.23 -3.40 -4.85
CA VAL A 120 5.74 -4.08 -3.64
C VAL A 120 6.10 -5.56 -3.64
N ILE A 121 5.97 -6.25 -4.77
CA ILE A 121 6.33 -7.68 -4.89
C ILE A 121 7.84 -7.86 -4.72
N GLU A 122 8.67 -7.02 -5.33
CA GLU A 122 10.13 -7.06 -5.19
C GLU A 122 10.56 -6.83 -3.73
N ASP A 123 9.97 -5.86 -3.05
CA ASP A 123 10.27 -5.59 -1.64
C ASP A 123 9.75 -6.70 -0.74
N TRP A 124 8.57 -7.26 -1.05
CA TRP A 124 8.05 -8.44 -0.38
C TRP A 124 9.05 -9.59 -0.49
N ASP A 125 9.59 -9.87 -1.67
CA ASP A 125 10.48 -11.00 -1.88
C ASP A 125 11.78 -10.91 -1.09
N LYS A 126 12.29 -9.69 -0.84
CA LYS A 126 13.47 -9.41 0.00
C LYS A 126 13.23 -9.66 1.48
N LEU A 127 11.97 -9.73 1.94
CA LEU A 127 11.66 -9.96 3.36
C LEU A 127 12.04 -11.38 3.80
N ALA A 128 12.54 -11.46 5.04
CA ALA A 128 12.78 -12.73 5.70
C ALA A 128 11.47 -13.52 5.91
N LYS A 129 11.57 -14.86 5.93
CA LYS A 129 10.41 -15.76 5.96
C LYS A 129 9.53 -15.56 7.19
N ASP A 130 10.14 -15.29 8.33
CA ASP A 130 9.47 -14.99 9.60
C ASP A 130 8.73 -13.64 9.56
N VAL A 131 9.31 -12.63 8.92
CA VAL A 131 8.65 -11.32 8.69
C VAL A 131 7.44 -11.49 7.78
N LYS A 132 7.55 -12.24 6.67
CA LYS A 132 6.42 -12.57 5.80
C LYS A 132 5.31 -13.29 6.56
N ALA A 133 5.66 -14.27 7.39
CA ALA A 133 4.69 -15.00 8.23
C ALA A 133 4.00 -14.08 9.24
N TYR A 134 4.74 -13.19 9.88
CA TYR A 134 4.19 -12.18 10.79
C TYR A 134 3.21 -11.24 10.08
N LEU A 135 3.59 -10.74 8.89
CA LEU A 135 2.77 -9.86 8.08
C LEU A 135 1.47 -10.54 7.63
N MET A 136 1.53 -11.78 7.10
CA MET A 136 0.33 -12.51 6.68
C MET A 136 -0.61 -12.84 7.84
N LYS A 137 -0.08 -13.02 9.06
CA LYS A 137 -0.89 -13.24 10.26
C LYS A 137 -1.64 -11.98 10.70
N ASN A 138 -0.99 -10.82 10.64
CA ASN A 138 -1.56 -9.56 11.13
C ASN A 138 -2.32 -8.77 10.05
N PHE A 139 -2.04 -9.06 8.78
CA PHE A 139 -2.63 -8.41 7.60
C PHE A 139 -2.91 -9.48 6.54
N PRO A 140 -4.04 -10.21 6.64
CA PRO A 140 -4.38 -11.31 5.73
C PRO A 140 -4.40 -10.91 4.25
N ALA A 141 -4.67 -9.66 3.92
CA ALA A 141 -4.62 -9.14 2.55
C ALA A 141 -3.26 -9.30 1.86
N LEU A 142 -2.17 -9.37 2.64
CA LEU A 142 -0.82 -9.60 2.13
C LEU A 142 -0.60 -11.05 1.64
N GLN A 143 -1.52 -11.97 1.94
CA GLN A 143 -1.47 -13.33 1.39
C GLN A 143 -1.59 -13.33 -0.14
N ASN A 144 -2.35 -12.39 -0.71
CA ASN A 144 -2.52 -12.26 -2.14
C ASN A 144 -1.18 -11.95 -2.82
N ILE A 145 -0.38 -11.04 -2.26
CA ILE A 145 0.98 -10.72 -2.75
C ILE A 145 1.85 -11.97 -2.81
N SER A 146 1.75 -12.85 -1.80
CA SER A 146 2.50 -14.12 -1.77
C SER A 146 2.07 -15.10 -2.86
N HIS A 147 0.81 -15.04 -3.30
CA HIS A 147 0.30 -15.88 -4.39
C HIS A 147 0.90 -15.42 -5.72
N PHE A 148 0.90 -14.11 -5.97
CA PHE A 148 1.46 -13.53 -7.21
C PHE A 148 2.97 -13.69 -7.33
N ALA A 149 3.72 -13.51 -6.23
CA ALA A 149 5.16 -13.72 -6.22
C ALA A 149 5.57 -15.15 -6.65
N LYS A 150 4.67 -16.13 -6.49
CA LYS A 150 4.88 -17.52 -6.91
C LYS A 150 4.50 -17.79 -8.36
N THR A 151 3.55 -17.05 -8.92
CA THR A 151 3.06 -17.25 -10.31
C THR A 151 3.82 -16.43 -11.35
N SER A 152 4.62 -15.44 -10.92
CA SER A 152 5.42 -14.58 -11.80
C SER A 152 6.87 -15.07 -12.03
N LYS A 153 7.19 -16.30 -11.60
CA LYS A 153 8.48 -16.98 -11.85
C LYS A 153 8.31 -18.09 -12.86
#